data_AF-A0A7C3CZ83-F1
#
_entry.id   AF-A0A7C3CZ83-F1
#
_cell.length_a   1.000
_cell.length_b   1.000
_cell.length_c   1.000
_cell.angle_alpha   90.00
_cell.angle_beta   90.00
_cell.angle_gamma   90.00
#
_symmetry.space_group_name_H-M   'P 1'
#
loop_
_entity.id
_entity.type
_entity.pdbx_description
1 polymer ?
#
loop_
_entity_poly.entity_id
_entity_poly.type
_entity_poly.pdbx_seq_one_letter_code
_entity_poly.pdbx_strand_id
1 'polypeptide(L)'
;ENRKDNAAISFMKTGNYSKRLMSDEWAPLEGLDPANLPADEYQMIELDPGDVAFFDSFVPHGSAANFSDRQRRNIFLTFNAAAEGDHKQAYYADKWKNYPPNAEDEARTADTFLV
;
A
#
# COMPACT_ATOMS: atom_id res chain seq x y z
N GLU A 1 15.79 1.28 1.10
CA GLU A 1 15.45 1.69 2.48
C GLU A 1 14.09 2.36 2.47
N ASN A 2 13.27 2.08 3.46
CA ASN A 2 12.06 2.82 3.79
C ASN A 2 12.38 3.68 5.01
N ARG A 3 12.18 4.98 4.89
CA ARG A 3 12.53 5.99 5.90
C ARG A 3 11.48 7.10 5.91
N LYS A 4 11.48 7.91 6.96
CA LYS A 4 10.57 9.06 7.09
C LYS A 4 10.70 10.05 5.93
N ASP A 5 11.92 10.32 5.49
CA ASP A 5 12.22 11.28 4.42
C ASP A 5 11.70 10.83 3.05
N ASN A 6 11.68 9.52 2.77
CA ASN A 6 11.12 8.93 1.55
C ASN A 6 9.69 8.35 1.73
N ALA A 7 8.98 8.88 2.73
CA ALA A 7 7.58 8.58 3.02
C ALA A 7 7.30 7.10 3.37
N ALA A 8 8.07 6.48 4.27
CA ALA A 8 7.78 5.15 4.77
C ALA A 8 6.29 4.95 5.14
N ILE A 9 5.80 3.73 4.93
CA ILE A 9 4.42 3.35 5.20
C ILE A 9 4.16 3.41 6.71
N SER A 10 2.96 3.84 7.08
CA SER A 10 2.46 3.74 8.44
C SER A 10 1.28 2.78 8.51
N PHE A 11 1.15 2.14 9.67
CA PHE A 11 0.06 1.23 10.00
C PHE A 11 -0.66 1.72 11.25
N MET A 12 -1.98 1.57 11.31
CA MET A 12 -2.72 1.79 12.54
C MET A 12 -2.28 0.78 13.62
N LYS A 13 -1.68 1.25 14.71
CA LYS A 13 -1.13 0.41 15.79
C LYS A 13 -2.11 0.13 16.92
N THR A 14 -3.21 0.88 17.00
CA THR A 14 -4.19 0.76 18.10
C THR A 14 -5.06 -0.48 18.00
N GLY A 15 -5.23 -1.02 16.79
CA GLY A 15 -6.19 -2.09 16.54
C GLY A 15 -7.66 -1.64 16.61
N ASN A 16 -7.91 -0.32 16.68
CA ASN A 16 -9.25 0.26 16.81
C ASN A 16 -9.94 0.42 15.45
N TYR A 17 -10.01 -0.68 14.69
CA TYR A 17 -10.69 -0.76 13.40
C TYR A 17 -11.52 -2.03 13.32
N SER A 18 -12.48 -2.04 12.40
CA SER A 18 -13.55 -3.05 12.34
C SER A 18 -13.10 -4.44 11.87
N LYS A 19 -11.83 -4.59 11.46
CA LYS A 19 -11.25 -5.84 10.90
C LYS A 19 -12.09 -6.43 9.77
N ARG A 20 -12.63 -5.52 8.96
CA ARG A 20 -13.41 -5.75 7.74
C ARG A 20 -13.27 -4.51 6.86
N LEU A 21 -13.86 -4.53 5.67
CA LEU A 21 -13.98 -3.32 4.86
C LEU A 21 -14.69 -2.21 5.66
N MET A 22 -14.03 -1.05 5.75
CA MET A 22 -14.50 0.12 6.51
C MET A 22 -15.45 1.00 5.69
N SER A 23 -15.45 0.84 4.37
CA SER A 23 -16.32 1.48 3.39
C SER A 23 -16.75 0.45 2.34
N ASP A 24 -17.58 0.88 1.40
CA ASP A 24 -17.83 0.09 0.20
C ASP A 24 -16.51 -0.17 -0.54
N GLU A 25 -16.46 -1.32 -1.21
CA GLU A 25 -15.31 -1.69 -2.03
C GLU A 25 -15.10 -0.62 -3.12
N TRP A 26 -13.84 -0.19 -3.31
CA TRP A 26 -13.44 0.88 -4.23
C TRP A 26 -13.87 2.29 -3.84
N ALA A 27 -14.57 2.50 -2.73
CA ALA A 27 -14.86 3.83 -2.21
C ALA A 27 -13.66 4.36 -1.38
N PRO A 28 -13.34 5.67 -1.47
CA PRO A 28 -12.38 6.29 -0.57
C PRO A 28 -12.82 6.19 0.89
N LEU A 29 -11.87 6.06 1.81
CA LEU A 29 -12.13 6.19 3.24
C LEU A 29 -12.29 7.67 3.59
N GLU A 30 -13.51 8.08 3.92
CA GLU A 30 -13.80 9.46 4.32
C GLU A 30 -13.13 9.81 5.65
N GLY A 31 -12.55 11.01 5.73
CA GLY A 31 -11.98 11.54 6.98
C GLY A 31 -10.61 10.97 7.39
N LEU A 32 -9.98 10.14 6.56
CA LEU A 32 -8.65 9.56 6.79
C LEU A 32 -7.55 10.18 5.89
N ASP A 33 -7.69 11.45 5.53
CA ASP A 33 -6.72 12.22 4.74
C ASP A 33 -6.03 13.29 5.61
N PRO A 34 -4.67 13.28 5.75
CA PRO A 34 -3.71 12.34 5.17
C PRO A 34 -3.81 10.92 5.74
N ALA A 35 -3.27 9.96 4.98
CA ALA A 35 -3.36 8.50 5.17
C ALA A 35 -2.94 7.93 6.55
N ASN A 36 -2.51 8.79 7.48
CA ASN A 36 -2.02 8.46 8.82
C ASN A 36 -2.74 9.26 9.92
N LEU A 37 -3.99 9.67 9.72
CA LEU A 37 -4.79 10.35 10.75
C LEU A 37 -5.78 9.41 11.45
N PRO A 38 -5.99 9.57 12.77
CA PRO A 38 -5.28 10.51 13.65
C PRO A 38 -3.86 10.02 13.98
N ALA A 39 -2.89 10.95 14.05
CA ALA A 39 -1.46 10.63 14.04
C ALA A 39 -0.96 9.79 15.24
N ASP A 40 -1.67 9.84 16.37
CA ASP A 40 -1.40 9.05 17.56
C ASP A 40 -1.77 7.57 17.39
N GLU A 41 -2.67 7.26 16.45
CA GLU A 41 -3.11 5.91 16.16
C GLU A 41 -2.23 5.17 15.15
N TYR A 42 -1.38 5.88 14.40
CA TYR A 42 -0.53 5.30 13.37
C TYR A 42 0.93 5.21 13.81
N GLN A 43 1.63 4.22 13.29
CA GLN A 43 3.07 4.02 13.46
C GLN A 43 3.72 3.86 12.10
N MET A 44 4.62 4.79 11.77
CA MET A 44 5.52 4.67 10.63
C MET A 44 6.57 3.59 10.92
N ILE A 45 6.84 2.73 9.94
CA ILE A 45 7.81 1.65 10.05
C ILE A 45 8.94 1.89 9.04
N GLU A 46 10.13 2.15 9.56
CA GLU A 46 11.36 2.24 8.77
C GLU A 46 11.97 0.85 8.62
N LEU A 47 12.42 0.52 7.40
CA LEU A 47 12.91 -0.81 7.04
C LEU A 47 14.13 -0.72 6.14
N ASP A 48 15.10 -1.61 6.37
CA ASP A 48 16.27 -1.79 5.51
C ASP A 48 15.98 -2.74 4.33
N PRO A 49 16.79 -2.70 3.27
CA PRO A 49 16.68 -3.68 2.19
C PRO A 49 16.82 -5.11 2.73
N GLY A 50 15.77 -5.91 2.56
CA GLY A 50 15.73 -7.30 3.05
C GLY A 50 14.82 -7.50 4.26
N ASP A 51 14.45 -6.42 4.96
CA ASP A 51 13.46 -6.52 6.02
C ASP A 51 12.07 -6.83 5.45
N VAL A 52 11.26 -7.52 6.25
CA VAL A 52 9.90 -7.93 5.88
C VAL A 52 8.91 -7.49 6.95
N ALA A 53 7.88 -6.76 6.55
CA ALA A 53 6.73 -6.45 7.39
C ALA A 53 5.55 -7.34 7.02
N PHE A 54 4.95 -7.98 8.03
CA PHE A 54 3.70 -8.73 7.89
C PHE A 54 2.57 -7.92 8.52
N PHE A 55 1.45 -7.79 7.81
CA PHE A 55 0.27 -7.11 8.29
C PHE A 55 -0.99 -7.77 7.75
N ASP A 56 -2.09 -7.64 8.52
CA ASP A 56 -3.41 -8.16 8.15
C ASP A 56 -4.06 -7.27 7.08
N SER A 57 -4.87 -7.87 6.20
CA SER A 57 -5.46 -7.18 5.04
C SER A 57 -6.44 -6.07 5.41
N PHE A 58 -6.96 -6.04 6.64
CA PHE A 58 -7.88 -5.02 7.11
C PHE A 58 -7.21 -3.94 7.98
N VAL A 59 -5.91 -4.05 8.27
CA VAL A 59 -5.17 -2.98 8.97
C VAL A 59 -5.18 -1.72 8.10
N PRO A 60 -5.72 -0.59 8.58
CA PRO A 60 -5.54 0.69 7.89
C PRO A 60 -4.06 1.03 7.77
N HIS A 61 -3.62 1.29 6.54
CA HIS A 61 -2.22 1.57 6.24
C HIS A 61 -2.11 2.55 5.07
N GLY A 62 -1.04 3.33 5.06
CA GLY A 62 -0.81 4.30 4.01
C GLY A 62 0.54 5.00 4.12
N SER A 63 0.92 5.68 3.04
CA SER A 63 2.11 6.52 3.00
C SER A 63 1.73 7.89 2.45
N ALA A 64 2.40 8.93 2.95
CA ALA A 64 2.35 10.24 2.30
C ALA A 64 2.98 10.17 0.89
N ALA A 65 2.78 11.23 0.10
CA ALA A 65 3.55 11.46 -1.11
C ALA A 65 5.05 11.61 -0.78
N ASN A 66 5.90 11.04 -1.63
CA ASN A 66 7.35 11.14 -1.49
C ASN A 66 7.87 12.32 -2.31
N PHE A 67 8.24 13.41 -1.64
CA PHE A 67 8.81 14.61 -2.25
C PHE A 67 10.35 14.64 -2.23
N SER A 68 11.00 13.56 -1.77
CA SER A 68 12.45 13.45 -1.77
C SER A 68 13.00 12.92 -3.09
N ASP A 69 14.31 13.04 -3.30
CA ASP A 69 15.05 12.42 -4.41
C ASP A 69 15.36 10.94 -4.16
N ARG A 70 14.98 10.39 -3.00
CA ARG A 70 15.27 9.02 -2.60
C ARG A 70 14.12 8.09 -2.98
N GLN A 71 14.44 7.05 -3.76
CA GLN A 71 13.47 6.04 -4.17
C GLN A 71 13.09 5.10 -3.00
N ARG A 72 11.79 4.75 -2.94
CA ARG A 72 11.23 3.77 -2.01
C ARG A 72 10.69 2.56 -2.78
N ARG A 73 11.53 1.54 -2.97
CA ARG A 73 11.18 0.32 -3.74
C ARG A 73 10.82 -0.83 -2.80
N ASN A 74 9.61 -1.36 -2.95
CA ASN A 74 9.06 -2.43 -2.13
C ASN A 74 8.47 -3.55 -3.02
N ILE A 75 8.47 -4.78 -2.51
CA ILE A 75 7.74 -5.90 -3.11
C ILE A 75 6.56 -6.21 -2.18
N PHE A 76 5.34 -6.19 -2.72
CA PHE A 76 4.13 -6.56 -2.00
C PHE A 76 3.70 -7.96 -2.42
N LEU A 77 3.56 -8.85 -1.43
CA LEU A 77 3.04 -10.20 -1.61
C LEU A 77 1.76 -10.33 -0.78
N THR A 78 0.64 -10.54 -1.45
CA THR A 78 -0.66 -10.72 -0.80
C THR A 78 -1.03 -12.21 -0.82
N PHE A 79 -1.40 -12.73 0.33
CA PHE A 79 -1.84 -14.11 0.51
C PHE A 79 -3.27 -14.11 1.02
N ASN A 80 -4.11 -15.01 0.49
CA ASN A 80 -5.43 -15.29 1.04
C ASN A 80 -5.46 -16.72 1.59
N ALA A 81 -6.36 -16.99 2.52
CA ALA A 81 -6.51 -18.34 3.05
C ALA A 81 -7.08 -19.28 1.98
N ALA A 82 -6.55 -20.50 1.86
CA ALA A 82 -7.07 -21.48 0.90
C ALA A 82 -8.55 -21.82 1.13
N ALA A 83 -9.02 -21.73 2.39
CA ALA A 83 -10.42 -21.91 2.75
C ALA A 83 -11.35 -20.83 2.19
N GLU A 84 -10.81 -19.68 1.78
CA GLU A 84 -11.57 -18.56 1.19
C GLU A 84 -11.63 -18.64 -0.33
N GLY A 85 -10.99 -19.64 -0.95
CA GLY A 85 -11.01 -19.89 -2.41
C GLY A 85 -9.74 -19.46 -3.15
N ASP A 86 -9.71 -19.69 -4.45
CA ASP A 86 -8.63 -19.25 -5.34
C ASP A 86 -9.04 -17.98 -6.10
N HIS A 87 -8.52 -16.84 -5.65
CA HIS A 87 -8.81 -15.53 -6.22
C HIS A 87 -7.71 -15.01 -7.13
N LYS A 88 -6.59 -15.74 -7.27
CA LYS A 88 -5.38 -15.21 -7.90
C LYS A 88 -5.61 -14.86 -9.37
N GLN A 89 -6.21 -15.78 -10.13
CA GLN A 89 -6.43 -15.55 -11.57
C GLN A 89 -7.41 -14.40 -11.83
N ALA A 90 -8.51 -14.36 -11.07
CA ALA A 90 -9.50 -13.29 -11.16
C ALA A 90 -8.89 -11.92 -10.82
N TYR A 91 -8.12 -11.84 -9.74
CA TYR A 91 -7.39 -10.64 -9.34
C TYR A 91 -6.46 -10.12 -10.45
N TYR A 92 -5.62 -10.99 -11.04
CA TYR A 92 -4.70 -10.54 -12.09
C TYR A 92 -5.41 -10.18 -13.39
N ALA A 93 -6.49 -10.87 -13.74
CA ALA A 93 -7.30 -10.51 -14.90
C ALA A 93 -7.92 -9.12 -14.75
N ASP A 94 -8.49 -8.79 -13.59
CA ASP A 94 -9.02 -7.46 -13.29
C ASP A 94 -7.91 -6.41 -13.25
N LYS A 95 -6.81 -6.70 -12.56
CA LYS A 95 -5.65 -5.81 -12.48
C LYS A 95 -5.11 -5.46 -13.85
N TRP A 96 -4.92 -6.42 -14.75
CA TRP A 96 -4.42 -6.13 -16.11
C TRP A 96 -5.42 -5.36 -16.96
N LYS A 97 -6.72 -5.52 -16.71
CA LYS A 97 -7.76 -4.76 -17.40
C LYS A 97 -7.76 -3.28 -16.97
N ASN A 98 -7.58 -3.01 -15.68
CA ASN A 98 -7.66 -1.66 -15.11
C ASN A 98 -6.29 -0.94 -15.05
N TYR A 99 -5.22 -1.72 -14.92
CA TYR A 99 -3.82 -1.30 -14.79
C TYR A 99 -2.94 -2.26 -15.62
N PRO A 100 -2.98 -2.14 -16.96
CA PRO A 100 -2.17 -2.99 -17.82
C PRO A 100 -0.70 -2.94 -17.39
N PRO A 101 0.03 -4.06 -17.44
CA PRO A 101 1.47 -4.03 -17.21
C PRO A 101 2.08 -2.97 -18.12
N ASN A 102 2.96 -2.13 -17.57
CA ASN A 102 3.70 -1.20 -18.41
C ASN A 102 4.39 -2.02 -19.50
N ALA A 103 4.07 -1.76 -20.77
CA ALA A 103 4.88 -2.25 -21.86
C ALA A 103 6.29 -1.65 -21.72
N GLU A 104 7.34 -2.31 -22.21
CA GLU A 104 8.71 -1.82 -22.01
C GLU A 104 8.92 -0.41 -22.60
N ASP A 105 8.21 -0.10 -23.69
CA ASP A 105 8.11 1.21 -24.33
C ASP A 105 7.24 2.23 -23.57
N GLU A 106 6.36 1.77 -22.69
CA GLU A 106 5.53 2.58 -21.78
C GLU A 106 6.07 2.58 -20.33
N ALA A 107 7.23 1.96 -20.10
CA ALA A 107 7.85 1.90 -18.80
C ALA A 107 8.16 3.33 -18.33
N ARG A 108 7.69 3.66 -17.13
CA ARG A 108 7.98 4.95 -16.48
C ARG A 108 9.50 5.16 -16.45
N THR A 109 9.97 6.19 -17.17
CA THR A 109 11.36 6.66 -17.07
C THR A 109 11.56 7.45 -15.78
N ALA A 110 12.82 7.73 -15.44
CA ALA A 110 13.17 8.51 -14.26
C ALA A 110 12.46 9.89 -14.18
N ASP A 111 11.98 10.40 -15.31
CA ASP A 111 11.37 11.73 -15.44
C ASP A 111 9.83 11.70 -15.47
N THR A 112 9.21 10.52 -15.36
CA THR A 112 7.75 10.34 -15.50
C THR A 112 7.01 10.14 -14.17
N PHE A 113 7.69 10.37 -13.04
CA PHE A 113 7.01 10.43 -11.75
C PHE A 113 6.14 11.69 -11.70
N LEU A 114 4.82 11.54 -11.83
CA LEU A 114 3.88 12.60 -11.49
C LEU A 114 4.02 12.88 -9.99
N VAL A 115 4.36 14.13 -9.67
CA VAL A 115 4.36 14.72 -8.32
C VAL A 115 2.96 14.66 -7.73
#